data_AF-A0A958SYY3-F1
#
_entry.id   AF-A0A958SYY3-F1
#
_cell.length_a   1.000
_cell.length_b   1.000
_cell.length_c   1.000
_cell.angle_alpha   90.00
_cell.angle_beta   90.00
_cell.angle_gamma   90.00
#
_symmetry.space_group_name_H-M   'P 1'
#
loop_
_entity.id
_entity.type
_entity.pdbx_description
1 polymer ?
#
loop_
_entity_poly.entity_id
_entity_poly.type
_entity_poly.pdbx_seq_one_letter_code
_entity_poly.pdbx_strand_id
1 'polypeptide(L)'
;WTKRFGDIAPFMQLDLKLIMRNKRPRSSLFILIMGLFYGLFFYMNPGMKQGIVSFSIFVGVFSTGIFLINFGQFIPAWDSGYYKLLMSQNIKYEQYLRSKFSLMIVSVAVMFILGIPYVYFGWKILLAHFAAAVYNIGVNSYIILFAGSFNRKKIDLNQRAAFNYQGTGAVQWLVGIPLLVMPMVIFVVLYKLVNFEVAVAVICLLGVLGIVFHQKLMKFITQKYLDSKYKMISAFDQDN
;
A
#
# COMPACT_ATOMS: atom_id res chain seq x y z
N TRP A 1 -18.55 12.06 -5.20
CA TRP A 1 -17.86 11.88 -3.91
C TRP A 1 -16.46 12.50 -3.88
N THR A 2 -15.59 12.25 -4.87
CA THR A 2 -14.21 12.80 -4.92
C THR A 2 -14.08 14.33 -4.85
N LYS A 3 -15.11 15.09 -5.27
CA LYS A 3 -15.15 16.56 -5.13
C LYS A 3 -15.07 17.07 -3.68
N ARG A 4 -15.28 16.20 -2.68
CA ARG A 4 -15.22 16.54 -1.25
C ARG A 4 -13.79 16.62 -0.69
N PHE A 5 -12.77 16.25 -1.47
CA PHE A 5 -11.37 16.23 -1.03
C PHE A 5 -10.61 17.54 -1.30
N GLY A 6 -11.30 18.64 -1.64
CA GLY A 6 -10.67 19.96 -1.85
C GLY A 6 -9.57 19.92 -2.92
N ASP A 7 -8.42 20.49 -2.62
CA ASP A 7 -7.30 20.67 -3.56
C ASP A 7 -6.70 19.36 -4.12
N ILE A 8 -6.90 18.23 -3.43
CA ILE A 8 -6.40 16.92 -3.91
C ILE A 8 -7.40 16.18 -4.80
N ALA A 9 -8.64 16.70 -4.91
CA ALA A 9 -9.71 16.06 -5.68
C ALA A 9 -9.37 15.86 -7.17
N PRO A 10 -8.72 16.80 -7.88
CA PRO A 10 -8.33 16.59 -9.27
C PRO A 10 -7.38 15.40 -9.43
N PHE A 11 -6.40 15.26 -8.55
CA PHE A 11 -5.46 14.13 -8.55
C PHE A 11 -6.15 12.80 -8.27
N MET A 12 -7.07 12.75 -7.30
CA MET A 12 -7.82 11.52 -7.02
C MET A 12 -8.69 11.11 -8.21
N GLN A 13 -9.30 12.07 -8.92
CA GLN A 13 -10.07 11.78 -10.12
C GLN A 13 -9.19 11.25 -11.25
N LEU A 14 -7.99 11.82 -11.43
CA LEU A 14 -7.02 11.30 -12.40
C LEU A 14 -6.61 9.87 -12.06
N ASP A 15 -6.36 9.57 -10.78
CA ASP A 15 -6.00 8.22 -10.33
C ASP A 15 -7.12 7.20 -10.57
N LEU A 16 -8.37 7.55 -10.23
CA LEU A 16 -9.50 6.67 -10.50
C LEU A 16 -9.69 6.44 -12.01
N LYS A 17 -9.55 7.49 -12.83
CA LYS A 17 -9.59 7.36 -14.29
C LYS A 17 -8.44 6.51 -14.81
N LEU A 18 -7.23 6.64 -14.25
CA LEU A 18 -6.06 5.85 -14.60
C LEU A 18 -6.31 4.37 -14.31
N ILE A 19 -6.89 4.05 -13.15
CA ILE A 19 -7.24 2.68 -12.77
C ILE A 19 -8.35 2.12 -13.65
N MET A 20 -9.40 2.89 -13.90
CA MET A 20 -10.54 2.41 -14.66
C MET A 20 -10.27 2.31 -16.16
N ARG A 21 -9.54 3.26 -16.77
CA ARG A 21 -9.39 3.35 -18.23
C ARG A 21 -8.30 2.43 -18.79
N ASN A 22 -7.25 2.18 -18.03
CA ASN A 22 -6.06 1.49 -18.55
C ASN A 22 -6.06 0.00 -18.21
N LYS A 23 -5.55 -0.85 -19.11
CA LYS A 23 -5.55 -2.31 -18.92
C LYS A 23 -4.72 -2.74 -17.72
N ARG A 24 -3.54 -2.14 -17.54
CA ARG A 24 -2.61 -2.53 -16.47
C ARG A 24 -3.15 -2.25 -15.07
N PRO A 25 -3.53 -1.02 -14.68
CA PRO A 25 -3.95 -0.75 -13.32
C PRO A 25 -5.39 -1.23 -13.05
N ARG A 26 -6.22 -1.47 -14.09
CA ARG A 26 -7.50 -2.18 -13.93
C ARG A 26 -7.29 -3.61 -13.42
N SER A 27 -6.20 -4.28 -13.80
CA SER A 27 -5.87 -5.61 -13.28
C SER A 27 -5.65 -5.61 -11.76
N SER A 28 -5.21 -4.49 -11.18
CA SER A 28 -5.06 -4.35 -9.73
C SER A 28 -6.38 -4.50 -8.99
N LEU A 29 -7.53 -4.20 -9.62
CA LEU A 29 -8.84 -4.45 -9.04
C LEU A 29 -9.17 -5.95 -8.93
N PHE A 30 -8.73 -6.76 -9.90
CA PHE A 30 -8.89 -8.21 -9.81
C PHE A 30 -7.97 -8.81 -8.73
N ILE A 31 -6.75 -8.26 -8.60
CA ILE A 31 -5.82 -8.64 -7.53
C ILE A 31 -6.41 -8.31 -6.15
N LEU A 32 -7.21 -7.24 -6.00
CA LEU A 32 -7.93 -6.96 -4.75
C LEU A 32 -8.86 -8.09 -4.36
N ILE A 33 -9.69 -8.54 -5.31
CA ILE A 33 -10.66 -9.60 -5.09
C ILE A 33 -9.92 -10.90 -4.73
N MET A 34 -8.87 -11.24 -5.49
CA MET A 34 -8.04 -12.40 -5.17
C MET A 34 -7.36 -12.29 -3.81
N GLY A 35 -6.83 -11.11 -3.47
CA GLY A 35 -6.19 -10.84 -2.19
C GLY A 35 -7.15 -10.93 -1.01
N LEU A 36 -8.42 -10.53 -1.20
CA LEU A 36 -9.48 -10.75 -0.21
C LEU A 36 -9.73 -12.23 0.01
N PHE A 37 -9.79 -13.07 -1.03
CA PHE A 37 -10.04 -14.51 -0.88
C PHE A 37 -8.81 -15.31 -0.46
N TYR A 38 -7.61 -14.79 -0.67
CA TYR A 38 -6.35 -15.48 -0.38
C TYR A 38 -6.23 -15.89 1.10
N GLY A 39 -6.79 -15.10 2.03
CA GLY A 39 -6.81 -15.44 3.46
C GLY A 39 -7.58 -16.73 3.78
N LEU A 40 -8.62 -17.08 3.00
CA LEU A 40 -9.39 -18.31 3.18
C LEU A 40 -8.53 -19.56 3.00
N PHE A 41 -7.54 -19.52 2.10
CA PHE A 41 -6.62 -20.64 1.92
C PHE A 41 -5.88 -20.97 3.23
N PHE A 42 -5.58 -19.97 4.06
CA PHE A 42 -4.91 -20.20 5.34
C PHE A 42 -5.88 -20.66 6.41
N TYR A 43 -7.06 -20.03 6.50
CA TYR A 43 -8.00 -20.32 7.58
C TYR A 43 -8.78 -21.63 7.40
N MET A 44 -8.97 -22.08 6.17
CA MET A 44 -9.65 -23.35 5.89
C MET A 44 -8.69 -24.55 5.96
N ASN A 45 -7.38 -24.34 6.02
CA ASN A 45 -6.40 -25.42 6.01
C ASN A 45 -6.30 -26.11 7.39
N PRO A 46 -6.65 -27.40 7.51
CA PRO A 46 -6.62 -28.13 8.78
C PRO A 46 -5.22 -28.23 9.40
N GLY A 47 -4.17 -28.23 8.58
CA GLY A 47 -2.78 -28.32 9.02
C GLY A 47 -2.25 -27.05 9.71
N MET A 48 -2.95 -25.91 9.55
CA MET A 48 -2.53 -24.64 10.14
C MET A 48 -3.27 -24.26 11.43
N LYS A 49 -4.10 -25.15 11.98
CA LYS A 49 -4.88 -24.88 13.21
C LYS A 49 -4.03 -24.38 14.39
N GLN A 50 -2.84 -24.93 14.60
CA GLN A 50 -1.94 -24.49 15.69
C GLN A 50 -1.25 -23.14 15.41
N GLY A 51 -1.03 -22.79 14.14
CA GLY A 51 -0.33 -21.56 13.71
C GLY A 51 -1.24 -20.43 13.24
N ILE A 52 -2.56 -20.66 13.22
CA ILE A 52 -3.55 -19.79 12.57
C ILE A 52 -3.52 -18.35 13.11
N VAL A 53 -3.30 -18.20 14.42
CA VAL A 53 -3.21 -16.90 15.09
C VAL A 53 -1.92 -16.17 14.71
N SER A 54 -0.79 -16.88 14.72
CA SER A 54 0.52 -16.33 14.30
C SER A 54 0.49 -15.84 12.85
N PHE A 55 -0.21 -16.55 11.98
CA PHE A 55 -0.31 -16.21 10.57
C PHE A 55 -1.41 -15.17 10.26
N SER A 56 -2.38 -14.98 11.17
CA SER A 56 -3.48 -14.04 10.98
C SER A 56 -3.03 -12.59 10.75
N ILE A 57 -1.92 -12.16 11.35
CA ILE A 57 -1.38 -10.82 11.12
C ILE A 57 -0.84 -10.66 9.69
N PHE A 58 -0.19 -11.69 9.15
CA PHE A 58 0.31 -11.68 7.77
C PHE A 58 -0.87 -11.60 6.81
N VAL A 59 -1.89 -12.43 7.02
CA VAL A 59 -3.11 -12.41 6.21
C VAL A 59 -3.80 -11.05 6.32
N GLY A 60 -3.85 -10.46 7.52
CA GLY A 60 -4.41 -9.13 7.73
C GLY A 60 -3.64 -8.04 6.98
N VAL A 61 -2.31 -8.04 7.06
CA VAL A 61 -1.45 -7.05 6.40
C VAL A 61 -1.57 -7.19 4.89
N PHE A 62 -1.54 -8.43 4.38
CA PHE A 62 -1.68 -8.71 2.97
C PHE A 62 -3.08 -8.36 2.45
N SER A 63 -4.14 -8.92 3.02
CA SER A 63 -5.52 -8.75 2.52
C SER A 63 -5.98 -7.29 2.58
N THR A 64 -5.73 -6.59 3.69
CA THR A 64 -6.10 -5.17 3.80
C THR A 64 -5.16 -4.24 3.03
N GLY A 65 -3.90 -4.64 2.84
CA GLY A 65 -2.86 -3.85 2.20
C GLY A 65 -2.61 -4.19 0.72
N ILE A 66 -3.31 -5.15 0.13
CA ILE A 66 -2.95 -5.67 -1.21
C ILE A 66 -2.98 -4.58 -2.28
N PHE A 67 -3.93 -3.64 -2.21
CA PHE A 67 -3.95 -2.47 -3.09
C PHE A 67 -2.74 -1.57 -2.87
N LEU A 68 -2.47 -1.26 -1.61
CA LEU A 68 -1.38 -0.39 -1.19
C LEU A 68 -0.04 -0.97 -1.67
N ILE A 69 0.16 -2.28 -1.56
CA ILE A 69 1.36 -2.97 -2.02
C ILE A 69 1.43 -2.97 -3.56
N ASN A 70 0.36 -3.36 -4.26
CA ASN A 70 0.41 -3.50 -5.72
C ASN A 70 0.37 -2.17 -6.47
N PHE A 71 -0.48 -1.23 -6.04
CA PHE A 71 -0.59 0.07 -6.68
C PHE A 71 0.46 1.04 -6.13
N GLY A 72 0.64 1.08 -4.81
CA GLY A 72 1.49 2.08 -4.17
C GLY A 72 2.97 1.93 -4.52
N GLN A 73 3.47 0.70 -4.68
CA GLN A 73 4.88 0.44 -5.03
C GLN A 73 5.32 1.06 -6.37
N PHE A 74 4.38 1.35 -7.26
CA PHE A 74 4.66 1.95 -8.57
C PHE A 74 4.31 3.45 -8.62
N ILE A 75 4.11 4.12 -7.48
CA ILE A 75 4.05 5.59 -7.44
C ILE A 75 5.50 6.12 -7.54
N PRO A 76 5.82 7.12 -8.37
CA PRO A 76 4.97 7.85 -9.32
C PRO A 76 5.01 7.26 -10.75
N ALA A 77 5.59 6.08 -10.96
CA ALA A 77 5.75 5.45 -12.27
C ALA A 77 4.41 5.26 -13.03
N TRP A 78 3.27 5.11 -12.34
CA TRP A 78 1.95 5.15 -12.98
C TRP A 78 1.69 6.42 -13.79
N ASP A 79 2.21 7.56 -13.33
CA ASP A 79 2.04 8.87 -13.94
C ASP A 79 3.17 9.20 -14.93
N SER A 80 4.11 8.27 -15.17
CA SER A 80 5.34 8.51 -15.93
C SER A 80 5.10 9.16 -17.31
N GLY A 81 4.05 8.77 -18.02
CA GLY A 81 3.73 9.29 -19.36
C GLY A 81 3.40 10.79 -19.43
N TYR A 82 2.96 11.41 -18.33
CA TYR A 82 2.69 12.85 -18.26
C TYR A 82 3.39 13.52 -17.08
N TYR A 83 4.33 12.83 -16.44
CA TYR A 83 5.00 13.28 -15.23
C TYR A 83 5.72 14.62 -15.44
N LYS A 84 6.38 14.81 -16.59
CA LYS A 84 7.05 16.07 -16.97
C LYS A 84 6.09 17.25 -17.00
N LEU A 85 4.90 17.08 -17.58
CA LEU A 85 3.85 18.10 -17.61
C LEU A 85 3.33 18.38 -16.19
N LEU A 86 3.04 17.33 -15.42
CA LEU A 86 2.59 17.45 -14.02
C LEU A 86 3.56 18.29 -13.18
N MET A 87 4.86 18.09 -13.41
CA MET A 87 5.95 18.73 -12.69
C MET A 87 6.30 20.14 -13.16
N SER A 88 5.76 20.59 -14.29
CA SER A 88 5.90 21.98 -14.78
C SER A 88 4.74 22.89 -14.38
N GLN A 89 3.61 22.31 -13.94
CA GLN A 89 2.47 23.09 -13.46
C GLN A 89 2.76 23.75 -12.10
N ASN A 90 2.07 24.84 -11.81
CA ASN A 90 2.11 25.52 -10.51
C ASN A 90 1.28 24.76 -9.46
N ILE A 91 1.68 23.54 -9.13
CA ILE A 91 1.01 22.69 -8.16
C ILE A 91 2.02 22.22 -7.10
N LYS A 92 1.62 22.25 -5.83
CA LYS A 92 2.45 21.76 -4.74
C LYS A 92 2.60 20.25 -4.84
N TYR A 93 3.85 19.78 -4.85
CA TYR A 93 4.15 18.34 -4.87
C TYR A 93 3.49 17.59 -3.69
N GLU A 94 3.39 18.27 -2.52
CA GLU A 94 2.68 17.75 -1.36
C GLU A 94 1.22 17.37 -1.67
N GLN A 95 0.49 18.16 -2.46
CA GLN A 95 -0.91 17.89 -2.82
C GLN A 95 -1.01 16.60 -3.67
N TYR A 96 -0.08 16.41 -4.60
CA TYR A 96 0.03 15.17 -5.37
C TYR A 96 0.24 13.96 -4.44
N LEU A 97 1.21 14.02 -3.53
CA LEU A 97 1.50 12.91 -2.61
C LEU A 97 0.37 12.65 -1.61
N ARG A 98 -0.27 13.70 -1.09
CA ARG A 98 -1.44 13.58 -0.21
C ARG A 98 -2.61 12.90 -0.91
N SER A 99 -2.79 13.13 -2.20
CA SER A 99 -3.79 12.43 -3.01
C SER A 99 -3.52 10.93 -3.05
N LYS A 100 -2.28 10.54 -3.36
CA LYS A 100 -1.86 9.13 -3.39
C LYS A 100 -2.02 8.45 -2.04
N PHE A 101 -1.59 9.13 -0.97
CA PHE A 101 -1.75 8.66 0.40
C PHE A 101 -3.22 8.42 0.76
N SER A 102 -4.08 9.37 0.43
CA SER A 102 -5.53 9.27 0.68
C SER A 102 -6.16 8.10 -0.06
N LEU A 103 -5.79 7.89 -1.33
CA LEU A 103 -6.25 6.75 -2.12
C LEU A 103 -5.89 5.42 -1.45
N MET A 104 -4.66 5.29 -0.93
CA MET A 104 -4.23 4.09 -0.22
C MET A 104 -5.01 3.87 1.08
N ILE A 105 -5.21 4.90 1.90
CA ILE A 105 -5.99 4.78 3.15
C ILE A 105 -7.41 4.34 2.87
N VAL A 106 -8.09 4.99 1.91
CA VAL A 106 -9.46 4.63 1.54
C VAL A 106 -9.51 3.17 1.09
N SER A 107 -8.53 2.72 0.31
CA SER A 107 -8.48 1.33 -0.10
C SER A 107 -8.29 0.37 1.08
N VAL A 108 -7.39 0.66 2.02
CA VAL A 108 -7.19 -0.19 3.21
C VAL A 108 -8.47 -0.26 4.05
N ALA A 109 -9.16 0.87 4.24
CA ALA A 109 -10.42 0.91 4.97
C ALA A 109 -11.51 0.06 4.30
N VAL A 110 -11.67 0.18 2.98
CA VAL A 110 -12.62 -0.63 2.21
C VAL A 110 -12.27 -2.12 2.31
N MET A 111 -10.99 -2.47 2.16
CA MET A 111 -10.54 -3.86 2.22
C MET A 111 -10.70 -4.47 3.62
N PHE A 112 -10.50 -3.68 4.67
CA PHE A 112 -10.78 -4.13 6.04
C PHE A 112 -12.28 -4.39 6.25
N ILE A 113 -13.16 -3.49 5.79
CA ILE A 113 -14.62 -3.67 5.88
C ILE A 113 -15.05 -4.94 5.14
N LEU A 114 -14.55 -5.14 3.91
CA LEU A 114 -14.83 -6.34 3.12
C LEU A 114 -14.24 -7.61 3.74
N GLY A 115 -13.18 -7.48 4.55
CA GLY A 115 -12.54 -8.57 5.29
C GLY A 115 -13.20 -8.93 6.63
N ILE A 116 -14.19 -8.16 7.11
CA ILE A 116 -14.91 -8.46 8.37
C ILE A 116 -15.46 -9.89 8.44
N PRO A 117 -15.99 -10.52 7.35
CA PRO A 117 -16.46 -11.91 7.39
C PRO A 117 -15.43 -12.93 7.89
N TYR A 118 -14.12 -12.61 7.88
CA TYR A 118 -13.09 -13.46 8.49
C TYR A 118 -13.26 -13.69 10.00
N VAL A 119 -14.09 -12.89 10.67
CA VAL A 119 -14.49 -13.13 12.06
C VAL A 119 -15.10 -14.52 12.29
N TYR A 120 -15.67 -15.15 11.25
CA TYR A 120 -16.17 -16.53 11.29
C TYR A 120 -15.10 -17.53 11.80
N PHE A 121 -13.83 -17.28 11.51
CA PHE A 121 -12.71 -18.13 11.94
C PHE A 121 -12.19 -17.79 13.34
N GLY A 122 -12.70 -16.73 13.97
CA GLY A 122 -12.41 -16.35 15.35
C GLY A 122 -12.20 -14.84 15.55
N TRP A 123 -12.57 -14.34 16.72
CA TRP A 123 -12.44 -12.91 17.06
C TRP A 123 -11.00 -12.40 17.06
N LYS A 124 -10.04 -13.27 17.42
CA LYS A 124 -8.60 -12.94 17.36
C LYS A 124 -8.14 -12.62 15.93
N ILE A 125 -8.73 -13.24 14.92
CA ILE A 125 -8.39 -12.96 13.52
C ILE A 125 -8.85 -11.56 13.15
N LEU A 126 -10.08 -11.18 13.52
CA LEU A 126 -10.60 -9.83 13.28
C LEU A 126 -9.73 -8.76 13.96
N LEU A 127 -9.33 -8.97 15.22
CA LEU A 127 -8.44 -8.06 15.95
C LEU A 127 -7.05 -7.94 15.29
N ALA A 128 -6.49 -9.06 14.82
CA ALA A 128 -5.24 -9.03 14.06
C ALA A 128 -5.39 -8.29 12.73
N HIS A 129 -6.53 -8.45 12.03
CA HIS A 129 -6.81 -7.73 10.78
C HIS A 129 -6.98 -6.24 11.01
N PHE A 130 -7.61 -5.86 12.12
CA PHE A 130 -7.74 -4.47 12.52
C PHE A 130 -6.37 -3.84 12.80
N ALA A 131 -5.55 -4.49 13.63
CA ALA A 131 -4.18 -4.01 13.89
C ALA A 131 -3.34 -3.93 12.61
N ALA A 132 -3.47 -4.92 11.73
CA ALA A 132 -2.83 -4.91 10.42
C ALA A 132 -3.30 -3.76 9.52
N ALA A 133 -4.60 -3.44 9.50
CA ALA A 133 -5.14 -2.31 8.76
C ALA A 133 -4.59 -0.98 9.28
N VAL A 134 -4.53 -0.82 10.60
CA VAL A 134 -3.93 0.36 11.27
C VAL A 134 -2.44 0.45 10.94
N TYR A 135 -1.70 -0.66 10.98
CA TYR A 135 -0.30 -0.71 10.57
C TYR A 135 -0.10 -0.38 9.09
N ASN A 136 -1.00 -0.84 8.20
CA ASN A 136 -0.96 -0.53 6.78
C ASN A 136 -1.13 0.98 6.54
N ILE A 137 -2.09 1.60 7.23
CA ILE A 137 -2.36 3.05 7.15
C ILE A 137 -1.21 3.85 7.76
N GLY A 138 -0.67 3.41 8.90
CA GLY A 138 0.26 4.17 9.71
C GLY A 138 1.73 3.93 9.43
N VAL A 139 2.11 2.83 8.79
CA VAL A 139 3.51 2.48 8.54
C VAL A 139 3.73 2.18 7.06
N ASN A 140 3.03 1.19 6.52
CA ASN A 140 3.30 0.70 5.16
C ASN A 140 3.03 1.77 4.08
N SER A 141 2.00 2.59 4.25
CA SER A 141 1.68 3.70 3.34
C SER A 141 2.84 4.70 3.20
N TYR A 142 3.50 5.07 4.30
CA TYR A 142 4.64 6.00 4.30
C TYR A 142 5.90 5.36 3.74
N ILE A 143 6.18 4.11 4.12
CA ILE A 143 7.33 3.36 3.59
C ILE A 143 7.21 3.25 2.06
N ILE A 144 6.01 2.93 1.56
CA ILE A 144 5.77 2.83 0.12
C ILE A 144 5.95 4.17 -0.59
N LEU A 145 5.40 5.26 -0.06
CA LEU A 145 5.61 6.57 -0.68
C LEU A 145 7.08 6.97 -0.65
N PHE A 146 7.77 6.74 0.46
CA PHE A 146 9.21 6.98 0.55
C PHE A 146 9.99 6.17 -0.49
N ALA A 147 9.70 4.86 -0.62
CA ALA A 147 10.28 3.99 -1.63
C ALA A 147 9.99 4.47 -3.06
N GLY A 148 8.79 5.00 -3.29
CA GLY A 148 8.39 5.56 -4.57
C GLY A 148 9.27 6.71 -5.04
N SER A 149 9.93 7.45 -4.12
CA SER A 149 10.90 8.49 -4.47
C SER A 149 12.16 7.93 -5.16
N PHE A 150 12.39 6.62 -5.14
CA PHE A 150 13.48 5.92 -5.82
C PHE A 150 13.06 5.23 -7.12
N ASN A 151 11.78 5.27 -7.50
CA ASN A 151 11.32 4.69 -8.75
C ASN A 151 11.84 5.48 -9.96
N ARG A 152 12.47 4.79 -10.90
CA ARG A 152 13.07 5.38 -12.11
C ARG A 152 12.63 4.70 -13.41
N LYS A 153 11.81 3.65 -13.33
CA LYS A 153 11.38 2.90 -14.51
C LYS A 153 9.98 3.35 -14.96
N LYS A 154 9.87 3.75 -16.23
CA LYS A 154 8.61 4.00 -16.92
C LYS A 154 7.76 2.73 -16.98
N ILE A 155 6.44 2.88 -16.92
CA ILE A 155 5.48 1.78 -17.00
C ILE A 155 4.56 2.00 -18.19
N ASP A 156 4.47 1.01 -19.08
CA ASP A 156 3.45 1.00 -20.12
C ASP A 156 2.08 0.59 -19.53
N LEU A 157 1.09 1.46 -19.71
CA LEU A 157 -0.26 1.30 -19.19
C LEU A 157 -1.15 0.40 -20.06
N ASN A 158 -0.77 0.19 -21.33
CA ASN A 158 -1.55 -0.58 -22.31
C ASN A 158 -1.24 -2.08 -22.29
N GLN A 159 -0.12 -2.48 -21.70
CA GLN A 159 0.22 -3.88 -21.53
C GLN A 159 -0.58 -4.53 -20.39
N ARG A 160 -0.86 -5.83 -20.51
CA ARG A 160 -1.45 -6.61 -19.41
C ARG A 160 -0.42 -6.74 -18.29
N ALA A 161 -0.89 -6.80 -17.04
CA ALA A 161 0.00 -6.95 -15.88
C ALA A 161 0.55 -8.38 -15.72
N ALA A 162 -0.19 -9.39 -16.19
CA ALA A 162 0.25 -10.79 -16.11
C ALA A 162 1.52 -10.99 -16.95
N PHE A 163 2.56 -11.54 -16.32
CA PHE A 163 3.90 -11.75 -16.90
C PHE A 163 4.63 -10.47 -17.35
N ASN A 164 4.16 -9.29 -16.93
CA ASN A 164 4.84 -8.02 -17.22
C ASN A 164 5.60 -7.52 -15.99
N TYR A 165 6.93 -7.67 -16.04
CA TYR A 165 7.84 -7.23 -14.98
C TYR A 165 8.37 -5.79 -15.17
N GLN A 166 7.84 -5.01 -16.13
CA GLN A 166 8.22 -3.60 -16.29
C GLN A 166 7.92 -2.84 -15.00
N GLY A 167 8.82 -1.94 -14.59
CA GLY A 167 8.69 -1.23 -13.32
C GLY A 167 9.01 -2.07 -12.08
N THR A 168 9.05 -3.41 -12.17
CA THR A 168 9.50 -4.28 -11.09
C THR A 168 11.02 -4.39 -11.12
N GLY A 169 11.68 -3.84 -10.10
CA GLY A 169 13.12 -3.90 -9.89
C GLY A 169 13.46 -4.29 -8.46
N ALA A 170 14.74 -4.15 -8.10
CA ALA A 170 15.22 -4.51 -6.77
C ALA A 170 14.51 -3.72 -5.65
N VAL A 171 14.13 -2.46 -5.90
CA VAL A 171 13.43 -1.61 -4.92
C VAL A 171 12.08 -2.20 -4.52
N GLN A 172 11.31 -2.72 -5.49
CA GLN A 172 9.99 -3.32 -5.23
C GLN A 172 10.10 -4.55 -4.33
N TRP A 173 11.10 -5.40 -4.55
CA TRP A 173 11.34 -6.58 -3.70
C TRP A 173 11.89 -6.21 -2.33
N LEU A 174 12.89 -5.31 -2.30
CA LEU A 174 13.52 -4.83 -1.07
C LEU A 174 12.53 -4.14 -0.15
N VAL A 175 11.49 -3.52 -0.70
CA VAL A 175 10.43 -2.87 0.08
C VAL A 175 9.25 -3.83 0.31
N GLY A 176 8.82 -4.56 -0.71
CA GLY A 176 7.67 -5.47 -0.65
C GLY A 176 7.79 -6.57 0.39
N ILE A 177 8.95 -7.21 0.48
CA ILE A 177 9.17 -8.30 1.44
C ILE A 177 9.08 -7.78 2.89
N PRO A 178 9.83 -6.73 3.30
CA PRO A 178 9.72 -6.19 4.65
C PRO A 178 8.32 -5.70 5.02
N LEU A 179 7.55 -5.11 4.09
CA LEU A 179 6.18 -4.64 4.38
C LEU A 179 5.26 -5.75 4.88
N LEU A 180 5.47 -6.99 4.40
CA LEU A 180 4.71 -8.17 4.81
C LEU A 180 5.36 -8.88 6.01
N VAL A 181 6.68 -9.06 5.97
CA VAL A 181 7.42 -9.90 6.93
C VAL A 181 7.66 -9.18 8.25
N MET A 182 8.01 -7.90 8.23
CA MET A 182 8.33 -7.13 9.44
C MET A 182 7.21 -7.12 10.48
N PRO A 183 5.94 -6.75 10.15
CA PRO A 183 4.85 -6.82 11.13
C PRO A 183 4.58 -8.25 11.61
N MET A 184 4.76 -9.25 10.74
CA MET A 184 4.62 -10.65 11.14
C MET A 184 5.68 -11.07 12.15
N VAL A 185 6.95 -10.72 11.93
CA VAL A 185 8.05 -11.04 12.86
C VAL A 185 7.81 -10.38 14.22
N ILE A 186 7.48 -9.08 14.23
CA ILE A 186 7.20 -8.34 15.47
C ILE A 186 6.04 -9.02 16.23
N PHE A 187 4.96 -9.33 15.52
CA PHE A 187 3.79 -9.96 16.11
C PHE A 187 4.08 -11.35 16.67
N VAL A 188 4.73 -12.23 15.89
CA VAL A 188 5.03 -13.61 16.32
C VAL A 188 5.97 -13.64 17.50
N VAL A 189 6.99 -12.79 17.51
CA VAL A 189 7.92 -12.68 18.65
C VAL A 189 7.18 -12.26 19.91
N LEU A 190 6.37 -11.20 19.85
CA LEU A 190 5.60 -10.73 21.00
C LEU A 190 4.52 -11.71 21.44
N TYR A 191 3.87 -12.38 20.50
CA TYR A 191 2.84 -13.37 20.79
C TYR A 191 3.42 -14.57 21.55
N LYS A 192 4.61 -15.04 21.14
CA LYS A 192 5.29 -16.17 21.80
C LYS A 192 5.91 -15.81 23.14
N LEU A 193 6.42 -14.57 23.28
CA LEU A 193 7.10 -14.14 24.50
C LEU A 193 6.14 -13.60 25.57
N VAL A 194 5.01 -13.01 25.18
CA VAL A 194 4.09 -12.32 26.11
C VAL A 194 2.68 -12.89 25.99
N ASN A 195 1.88 -12.39 25.04
CA ASN A 195 0.54 -12.89 24.73
C ASN A 195 0.01 -12.23 23.44
N PHE A 196 -1.19 -12.62 23.02
CA PHE A 196 -1.82 -12.14 21.81
C PHE A 196 -2.18 -10.66 21.89
N GLU A 197 -2.71 -10.23 23.03
CA GLU A 197 -3.22 -8.89 23.27
C GLU A 197 -2.10 -7.85 23.17
N VAL A 198 -0.93 -8.12 23.76
CA VAL A 198 0.25 -7.28 23.68
C VAL A 198 0.80 -7.23 22.26
N ALA A 199 0.85 -8.37 21.56
CA ALA A 199 1.30 -8.40 20.16
C ALA A 199 0.41 -7.52 19.26
N VAL A 200 -0.91 -7.64 19.38
CA VAL A 200 -1.89 -6.79 18.67
C VAL A 200 -1.71 -5.32 19.05
N ALA A 201 -1.61 -5.03 20.34
CA ALA A 201 -1.48 -3.67 20.86
C ALA A 201 -0.22 -2.98 20.32
N VAL A 202 0.92 -3.67 20.27
CA VAL A 202 2.17 -3.10 19.74
C VAL A 202 2.06 -2.79 18.25
N ILE A 203 1.50 -3.71 17.44
CA ILE A 203 1.32 -3.45 15.99
C ILE A 203 0.38 -2.26 15.77
N CYS A 204 -0.72 -2.20 16.52
CA CYS A 204 -1.66 -1.09 16.46
C CYS A 204 -0.97 0.23 16.87
N LEU A 205 -0.20 0.22 17.96
CA LEU A 205 0.54 1.38 18.46
C LEU A 205 1.54 1.90 17.43
N LEU A 206 2.29 1.02 16.75
CA LEU A 206 3.20 1.42 15.67
C LEU A 206 2.45 2.13 14.53
N GLY A 207 1.28 1.60 14.13
CA GLY A 207 0.43 2.26 13.14
C GLY A 207 -0.09 3.61 13.64
N VAL A 208 -0.60 3.69 14.86
CA VAL A 208 -1.10 4.95 15.46
C VAL A 208 0.01 5.99 15.55
N LEU A 209 1.22 5.62 15.97
CA LEU A 209 2.37 6.54 16.01
C LEU A 209 2.65 7.15 14.64
N GLY A 210 2.65 6.35 13.57
CA GLY A 210 2.85 6.89 12.24
C GLY A 210 1.69 7.77 11.74
N ILE A 211 0.45 7.51 12.17
CA ILE A 211 -0.68 8.42 11.92
C ILE A 211 -0.50 9.74 12.68
N VAL A 212 -0.08 9.70 13.95
CA VAL A 212 0.18 10.90 14.77
C VAL A 212 1.30 11.74 14.15
N PHE A 213 2.36 11.11 13.63
CA PHE A 213 3.47 11.80 12.97
C PHE A 213 3.23 12.11 11.48
N HIS A 214 2.00 11.98 10.98
CA HIS A 214 1.63 12.15 9.57
C HIS A 214 2.25 13.40 8.93
N GLN A 215 2.09 14.56 9.55
CA GLN A 215 2.59 15.82 8.98
C GLN A 215 4.12 15.83 8.82
N LYS A 216 4.86 15.31 9.81
CA LYS A 216 6.33 15.24 9.76
C LYS A 216 6.79 14.27 8.69
N LEU A 217 6.18 13.08 8.63
CA LEU A 217 6.50 12.04 7.65
C LEU A 217 6.20 12.51 6.22
N MET A 218 5.03 13.10 5.99
CA MET A 218 4.67 13.63 4.66
C MET A 218 5.58 14.77 4.24
N LYS A 219 6.00 15.67 5.15
CA LYS A 219 6.96 16.72 4.81
C LYS A 219 8.32 16.14 4.40
N PHE A 220 8.81 15.16 5.16
CA PHE A 220 10.06 14.46 4.84
C PHE A 220 10.01 13.76 3.48
N ILE A 221 8.94 12.98 3.23
CA ILE A 221 8.73 12.29 1.95
C ILE A 221 8.63 13.31 0.81
N THR A 222 7.85 14.38 0.98
CA THR A 222 7.72 15.44 -0.03
C THR A 222 9.06 16.04 -0.40
N GLN A 223 9.91 16.35 0.59
CA GLN A 223 11.26 16.86 0.34
C GLN A 223 12.09 15.87 -0.47
N LYS A 224 12.04 14.58 -0.13
CA LYS A 224 12.77 13.55 -0.86
C LYS A 224 12.37 13.45 -2.34
N TYR A 225 11.08 13.63 -2.62
CA TYR A 225 10.56 13.70 -3.99
C TYR A 225 11.04 14.94 -4.74
N LEU A 226 11.06 16.10 -4.07
CA LEU A 226 11.59 17.35 -4.65
C LEU A 226 13.07 17.21 -5.00
N ASP A 227 13.89 16.66 -4.10
CA ASP A 227 15.33 16.44 -4.33
C ASP A 227 15.59 15.49 -5.50
N SER A 228 14.67 14.54 -5.72
CA SER A 228 14.78 13.52 -6.77
C SER A 228 14.06 13.91 -8.06
N LYS A 229 13.35 15.04 -8.09
CA LYS A 229 12.40 15.44 -9.15
C LYS A 229 13.01 15.36 -10.55
N TYR A 230 14.15 16.02 -10.76
CA TYR A 230 14.79 16.07 -12.08
C TYR A 230 15.31 14.71 -12.54
N LYS A 231 15.84 13.91 -11.62
CA LYS A 231 16.27 12.53 -11.90
C LYS A 231 15.08 11.66 -12.34
N MET A 232 13.91 11.84 -11.72
CA MET A 232 12.68 11.14 -12.11
C MET A 232 12.17 11.59 -13.47
N ILE A 233 12.13 12.91 -13.74
CA ILE A 233 11.72 13.44 -15.05
C ILE A 233 12.60 12.88 -16.16
N SER A 234 13.92 12.95 -15.99
CA SER A 234 14.87 12.41 -16.98
C SER A 234 14.72 10.91 -17.19
N ALA A 235 14.50 10.14 -16.12
CA ALA A 235 14.39 8.69 -16.22
C ALA A 235 13.06 8.24 -16.87
N PHE A 236 11.98 8.99 -16.71
CA PHE A 236 10.70 8.69 -17.36
C PHE A 236 10.60 9.16 -18.82
N ASP A 237 11.46 10.07 -19.25
CA ASP A 237 11.58 10.51 -20.66
C ASP A 237 12.34 9.47 -21.51
N GLN A 238 13.12 8.60 -20.88
CA GLN A 238 13.81 7.49 -21.54
C GLN A 238 12.81 6.36 -21.81
N ASP A 239 12.70 5.92 -23.07
CA ASP A 239 12.05 4.66 -23.39
C ASP A 239 12.98 3.51 -23.00
N ASN A 240 12.44 2.55 -22.24
CA ASN A 240 13.14 1.31 -21.87
C ASN A 240 13.07 0.30 -23.00
#